data_AF-A0A2G9R9M2-F1
#
_entry.id   AF-A0A2G9R9M2-F1
#
_cell.length_a   1.000
_cell.length_b   1.000
_cell.length_c   1.000
_cell.angle_alpha   90.00
_cell.angle_beta   90.00
_cell.angle_gamma   90.00
#
_symmetry.space_group_name_H-M   'P 1'
#
loop_
_entity.id
_entity.type
_entity.pdbx_description
1 polymer ?
#
loop_
_entity_poly.entity_id
_entity_poly.type
_entity_poly.pdbx_seq_one_letter_code
_entity_poly.pdbx_strand_id
1 'polypeptide(L)' 'MEEMKRRMIWEDNLKFVNIHNLEYSLGLHTYEAGMNHLADMTSEEVTATMTGFRAPEITKKEFHRWIG' A
#
# COMPACT_ATOMS: atom_id res chain seq x y z
N MET A 1 -14.95 -15.81 12.91
CA MET A 1 -15.37 -14.56 12.22
C MET A 1 -14.16 -13.79 11.72
N GLU A 2 -13.15 -13.56 12.55
CA GLU A 2 -11.92 -12.86 12.12
C GLU A 2 -11.13 -13.64 11.05
N GLU A 3 -10.95 -14.95 11.20
CA GLU A 3 -10.25 -15.78 10.20
C GLU A 3 -10.92 -15.71 8.81
N MET A 4 -12.25 -15.71 8.75
CA MET A 4 -13.00 -15.56 7.50
C MET A 4 -12.78 -14.16 6.89
N LYS A 5 -12.74 -13.12 7.71
CA LYS A 5 -12.45 -11.75 7.27
C LYS A 5 -11.03 -11.64 6.71
N ARG A 6 -10.04 -12.18 7.41
CA ARG A 6 -8.64 -12.26 6.98
C ARG A 6 -8.49 -13.05 5.69
N ARG A 7 -9.26 -14.14 5.55
CA ARG A 7 -9.30 -14.94 4.33
C ARG A 7 -9.84 -14.13 3.13
N MET A 8 -10.89 -13.35 3.31
CA MET A 8 -11.41 -12.48 2.24
C MET A 8 -10.37 -11.45 1.80
N ILE A 9 -9.68 -10.80 2.75
CA ILE A 9 -8.60 -9.85 2.44
C ILE A 9 -7.48 -10.53 1.65
N TRP A 10 -7.08 -11.73 2.08
CA TRP A 10 -6.07 -12.53 1.39
C TRP A 10 -6.46 -12.88 -0.04
N GLU A 11 -7.71 -13.28 -0.27
CA GLU A 11 -8.22 -13.61 -1.60
C GLU A 11 -8.26 -12.38 -2.52
N ASP A 12 -8.61 -11.21 -2.00
CA ASP A 12 -8.60 -9.98 -2.79
C ASP A 12 -7.18 -9.51 -3.11
N ASN A 13 -6.24 -9.61 -2.16
CA ASN A 13 -4.83 -9.33 -2.42
C ASN A 13 -4.22 -10.33 -3.43
N LEU A 14 -4.62 -11.60 -3.38
CA LEU A 14 -4.20 -12.58 -4.39
C LEU A 14 -4.71 -12.21 -5.79
N LYS A 15 -5.98 -11.79 -5.91
CA LYS A 15 -6.52 -11.32 -7.20
C LYS A 15 -5.75 -10.11 -7.71
N PHE A 16 -5.44 -9.15 -6.84
CA PHE A 16 -4.64 -7.98 -7.19
C PHE A 16 -3.27 -8.38 -7.75
N VAL A 17 -2.53 -9.25 -7.03
CA VAL A 17 -1.21 -9.73 -7.48
C VAL A 17 -1.30 -10.40 -8.85
N ASN A 18 -2.29 -11.25 -9.07
CA ASN A 18 -2.47 -11.94 -10.35
C ASN A 18 -2.75 -10.97 -11.51
N ILE A 19 -3.64 -9.99 -11.30
CA ILE A 19 -3.99 -8.99 -12.32
C ILE A 19 -2.76 -8.11 -12.62
N HIS A 20 -2.09 -7.60 -11.59
CA HIS A 20 -0.91 -6.75 -11.74
C HIS A 20 0.22 -7.48 -12.48
N ASN A 21 0.47 -8.75 -12.16
CA ASN A 21 1.55 -9.51 -12.82
C ASN A 21 1.18 -9.89 -14.27
N LEU A 22 -0.10 -10.06 -14.58
CA LEU A 22 -0.55 -10.17 -15.97
C LEU A 22 -0.30 -8.86 -16.73
N GLU A 23 -0.66 -7.72 -16.16
CA GLU A 23 -0.38 -6.39 -16.73
C GLU A 23 1.13 -6.13 -16.88
N TYR A 24 1.94 -6.56 -15.93
CA TYR A 24 3.41 -6.54 -16.02
C TYR A 24 3.92 -7.36 -17.21
N SER A 25 3.40 -8.57 -17.42
CA SER A 25 3.77 -9.40 -18.58
C SER A 25 3.40 -8.77 -19.93
N LEU A 26 2.42 -7.86 -19.94
CA LEU A 26 2.03 -7.04 -21.09
C LEU A 26 2.85 -5.75 -21.22
N GLY A 27 3.78 -5.49 -20.29
CA GLY A 27 4.64 -4.31 -20.25
C GLY A 27 3.95 -3.04 -19.72
N LEU A 28 2.81 -3.16 -19.05
CA LEU A 28 2.08 -2.02 -18.47
C LEU A 28 2.65 -1.56 -17.12
N HIS A 29 3.37 -2.46 -16.43
CA HIS A 29 4.10 -2.17 -15.19
C HIS A 29 5.57 -2.52 -15.34
N THR A 30 6.40 -1.93 -14.48
CA THR A 30 7.85 -2.14 -14.46
C THR A 30 8.31 -3.05 -13.32
N TYR A 31 7.38 -3.57 -12.53
CA TYR A 31 7.65 -4.46 -11.40
C TYR A 31 6.59 -5.56 -11.29
N GLU A 32 6.90 -6.58 -10.50
CA GLU A 32 5.98 -7.66 -10.14
C GLU A 32 5.58 -7.53 -8.67
N ALA A 33 4.36 -7.96 -8.36
CA ALA A 33 3.84 -8.06 -7.01
C ALA A 33 3.88 -9.53 -6.54
N GLY A 34 3.84 -9.74 -5.22
CA GLY A 34 3.86 -11.09 -4.64
C GLY A 34 3.13 -11.15 -3.30
N MET A 35 2.54 -12.30 -3.02
CA MET A 35 1.90 -12.56 -1.73
C MET A 35 2.93 -12.69 -0.62
N ASN A 36 2.78 -11.89 0.43
CA ASN A 36 3.69 -11.86 1.58
C ASN A 36 2.92 -11.93 2.91
N HIS A 37 3.59 -11.72 4.04
CA HIS A 37 2.98 -11.79 5.37
C HIS A 37 1.99 -10.66 5.68
N LEU A 38 1.88 -9.63 4.82
CA LEU A 38 0.90 -8.55 4.92
C LEU A 38 -0.34 -8.84 4.06
N ALA A 39 -0.39 -10.00 3.42
CA ALA A 39 -1.45 -10.36 2.48
C ALA A 39 -2.85 -10.45 3.12
N ASP A 40 -2.97 -10.62 4.42
CA ASP A 40 -4.24 -10.64 5.15
C ASP A 40 -4.57 -9.30 5.82
N MET A 41 -3.79 -8.25 5.53
CA MET A 41 -3.99 -6.90 6.04
C MET A 41 -4.52 -5.97 4.95
N THR A 42 -5.32 -4.98 5.34
CA THR A 42 -5.70 -3.89 4.43
C THR A 42 -4.61 -2.83 4.35
N SER A 43 -4.62 -2.02 3.28
CA SER A 43 -3.67 -0.91 3.11
C SER A 43 -3.70 0.08 4.27
N GLU A 44 -4.88 0.32 4.85
CA GLU A 44 -5.05 1.17 6.03
C GLU A 44 -4.43 0.56 7.28
N GLU A 45 -4.60 -0.75 7.49
CA GLU A 45 -3.98 -1.46 8.61
C GLU A 45 -2.45 -1.42 8.50
N VAL A 46 -1.90 -1.68 7.30
CA VAL A 46 -0.45 -1.58 7.04
C VAL A 46 0.04 -0.15 7.29
N THR A 47 -0.69 0.86 6.81
CA THR A 47 -0.31 2.27 7.02
C THR A 47 -0.32 2.61 8.51
N ALA A 48 -1.37 2.23 9.24
CA ALA A 48 -1.52 2.57 10.65
C ALA A 48 -0.51 1.84 11.56
N THR A 49 -0.07 0.64 11.20
CA THR A 49 0.76 -0.21 12.06
C THR A 49 2.23 -0.29 11.65
N MET A 50 2.52 -0.15 10.36
CA MET A 50 3.86 -0.36 9.80
C MET A 50 4.48 0.92 9.23
N THR A 51 3.74 2.04 9.18
CA THR A 51 4.30 3.34 8.80
C THR A 51 4.34 4.29 10.00
N GLY A 52 5.48 4.92 10.24
CA GLY A 52 5.69 5.85 11.35
C GLY A 52 5.97 7.29 10.90
N PHE A 53 5.92 7.56 9.60
CA PHE A 53 6.27 8.86 9.06
C PHE A 53 5.21 9.90 9.44
N ARG A 54 5.64 10.95 10.14
CA ARG A 54 4.84 12.14 10.42
C ARG A 54 5.51 13.31 9.74
N ALA A 55 4.86 13.85 8.72
CA ALA A 55 5.35 15.06 8.08
C ALA A 55 5.37 16.19 9.13
N PRO A 56 6.45 16.98 9.21
CA PRO A 56 6.44 18.17 10.05
C PRO A 56 5.34 19.13 9.55
N GLU A 57 4.63 19.75 10.49
CA GLU A 57 3.68 20.82 10.17
C GLU A 57 4.45 22.03 9.68
N ILE A 58 4.67 22.13 8.36
CA ILE A 58 5.22 23.34 7.76
C ILE A 58 4.07 24.35 7.67
N THR A 59 4.14 25.39 8.49
CA THR A 59 3.17 26.48 8.41
C THR A 59 3.30 27.19 7.06
N LYS A 60 2.22 27.80 6.54
CA LYS A 60 2.29 28.61 5.30
C LYS A 60 3.42 29.62 5.35
N LYS A 61 3.69 30.21 6.52
CA LYS A 61 4.78 31.17 6.74
C LYS A 61 6.16 30.53 6.52
N GLU A 62 6.35 29.29 6.97
CA GLU A 62 7.61 28.56 6.81
C GLU A 62 7.81 28.04 5.39
N PHE A 63 6.72 27.67 4.70
CA PHE A 63 6.76 27.31 3.27
C PHE A 63 7.25 28.48 2.42
N HIS A 64 6.68 29.68 2.61
CA HIS A 64 7.10 30.89 1.88
C HIS A 64 8.55 31.29 2.17
N ARG A 65 9.09 30.95 3.35
CA ARG A 65 10.51 31.16 3.70
C ARG A 65 11.45 30.15 3.03
N TRP A 66 10.96 28.97 2.66
CA TRP A 66 11.79 27.90 2.09
C TRP A 66 11.92 27.99 0.56
N ILE A 67 10.92 28.58 -0.10
CA ILE A 67 10.88 28.77 -1.56
C ILE A 67 11.41 30.14 -2.02
N GLY A 68 11.79 31.02 -1.09
CA GLY A 68 12.35 32.34 -1.34
C GLY A 68 13.80 32.43 -0.89
#